data_AF-A0AAW9TT37-F1
#
_entry.id   AF-A0AAW9TT37-F1
#
_cell.length_a   1.000
_cell.length_b   1.000
_cell.length_c   1.000
_cell.angle_alpha   90.00
_cell.angle_beta   90.00
_cell.angle_gamma   90.00
#
_symmetry.space_group_name_H-M   'P 1'
#
loop_
_entity.id
_entity.type
_entity.pdbx_description
1 polymer ?
#
loop_
_entity_poly.entity_id
_entity_poly.type
_entity_poly.pdbx_seq_one_letter_code
_entity_poly.pdbx_strand_id
1 'polypeptide(L)'
;MTDRITLFRDTLGAAESYLHAIRMALGSARGMTGNGKDSCALNLLVDAAQREIGEAQKIVDDMESAGPEIERAIDRHRRAHAMWVATARPNVDLVAEGPDYDRFAAAELDFIAARCSTPEDVQRKLAYVAECRLVAEAIQAEASYQSLFLDSLRLRPVDKQAVNDVDIGEN
;
A
#
# COMPACT_ATOMS: atom_id res chain seq x y z
N MET A 1 0.04 -11.16 -17.10
CA MET A 1 -0.78 -10.37 -16.16
C MET A 1 -1.92 -11.21 -15.56
N THR A 2 -2.55 -12.07 -16.35
CA THR A 2 -3.59 -13.04 -15.92
C THR A 2 -3.14 -13.95 -14.77
N ASP A 3 -1.91 -14.47 -14.81
CA ASP A 3 -1.41 -15.43 -13.79
C ASP A 3 -1.31 -14.85 -12.37
N ARG A 4 -0.91 -13.58 -12.23
CA ARG A 4 -0.78 -12.94 -10.89
C ARG A 4 -2.14 -12.61 -10.26
N ILE A 5 -3.14 -12.26 -11.08
CA ILE A 5 -4.50 -11.99 -10.61
C ILE A 5 -5.18 -13.29 -10.17
N THR A 6 -4.95 -14.39 -10.91
CA THR A 6 -5.41 -15.72 -10.51
C THR A 6 -4.76 -16.13 -9.19
N LEU A 7 -3.43 -16.00 -9.09
CA LEU A 7 -2.70 -16.31 -7.86
C LEU A 7 -3.18 -15.48 -6.66
N PHE A 8 -3.41 -14.17 -6.84
CA PHE A 8 -3.96 -13.31 -5.79
C PHE A 8 -5.34 -13.80 -5.30
N ARG A 9 -6.26 -14.13 -6.22
CA ARG A 9 -7.59 -14.64 -5.87
C ARG A 9 -7.52 -15.99 -5.18
N ASP A 10 -6.61 -16.86 -5.60
CA ASP A 10 -6.39 -18.17 -4.99
C ASP A 10 -5.86 -18.02 -3.55
N THR A 11 -4.87 -17.13 -3.34
CA THR A 11 -4.34 -16.84 -1.99
C THR A 11 -5.38 -16.19 -1.07
N LEU A 12 -6.24 -15.30 -1.60
CA LEU A 12 -7.33 -14.70 -0.83
C LEU A 12 -8.38 -15.75 -0.44
N GLY A 13 -8.78 -16.62 -1.38
CA GLY A 13 -9.71 -17.71 -1.11
C GLY A 13 -9.15 -18.74 -0.11
N ALA A 14 -7.84 -18.98 -0.12
CA ALA A 14 -7.16 -19.80 0.87
C ALA A 14 -7.19 -19.14 2.26
N ALA A 15 -6.86 -17.85 2.36
CA ALA A 15 -6.91 -17.09 3.62
C ALA A 15 -8.33 -17.06 4.23
N GLU A 16 -9.36 -16.88 3.42
CA GLU A 16 -10.77 -16.97 3.86
C GLU A 16 -11.13 -18.36 4.39
N SER A 17 -10.64 -19.42 3.73
CA SER A 17 -10.84 -20.80 4.16
C SER A 17 -10.15 -21.10 5.49
N TYR A 18 -8.94 -20.56 5.72
CA TYR A 18 -8.23 -20.69 6.99
C TYR A 18 -8.91 -19.92 8.13
N LEU A 19 -9.38 -18.69 7.87
CA LEU A 19 -10.17 -17.93 8.85
C LEU A 19 -11.47 -18.64 9.22
N HIS A 20 -12.14 -19.28 8.25
CA HIS A 20 -13.31 -20.10 8.48
C HIS A 20 -12.98 -21.33 9.35
N ALA A 21 -11.88 -22.03 9.05
CA ALA A 21 -11.40 -23.16 9.83
C ALA A 21 -11.07 -22.78 11.28
N ILE A 22 -10.40 -21.65 11.50
CA ILE A 22 -10.11 -21.10 12.84
C ILE A 22 -11.40 -20.78 13.60
N ARG A 23 -12.40 -20.19 12.93
CA ARG A 23 -13.73 -19.94 13.53
C ARG A 23 -14.46 -21.22 13.90
N MET A 24 -14.41 -22.25 13.06
CA MET A 24 -15.01 -23.56 13.34
C MET A 24 -14.30 -24.25 14.51
N ALA A 25 -12.96 -24.19 14.56
CA ALA A 25 -12.16 -24.73 15.65
C ALA A 25 -12.42 -24.00 16.99
N LEU A 26 -12.61 -22.67 16.98
CA LEU A 26 -13.03 -21.90 18.17
C LEU A 26 -14.48 -22.20 18.58
N GLY A 27 -15.36 -22.44 17.61
CA GLY A 27 -16.74 -22.86 17.85
C GLY A 27 -16.84 -24.26 18.48
N SER A 28 -15.94 -25.17 18.11
CA SER A 28 -15.83 -26.52 18.68
C SER A 28 -15.06 -26.55 20.01
N ALA A 29 -14.11 -25.63 20.23
CA ALA A 29 -13.40 -25.46 21.50
C ALA A 29 -14.31 -24.99 22.65
N ARG A 30 -15.44 -24.33 22.36
CA ARG A 30 -16.47 -24.00 23.38
C ARG A 30 -17.14 -25.23 24.01
N GLY A 31 -16.86 -26.45 23.53
CA GLY A 31 -17.37 -27.70 24.07
C GLY A 31 -16.34 -28.67 24.66
N MET A 32 -15.04 -28.36 24.66
CA MET A 32 -14.01 -29.36 24.98
C MET A 32 -13.05 -28.92 26.09
N THR A 33 -13.37 -29.36 27.31
CA THR A 33 -12.38 -29.58 28.37
C THR A 33 -11.56 -30.82 28.02
N GLY A 34 -10.43 -30.68 27.31
CA GLY A 34 -9.48 -31.80 27.21
C GLY A 34 -8.49 -31.78 26.04
N ASN A 35 -7.20 -31.70 26.40
CA ASN A 35 -6.02 -32.24 25.70
C ASN A 35 -5.58 -31.67 24.32
N GLY A 36 -4.52 -30.84 24.36
CA GLY A 36 -3.29 -30.85 23.55
C GLY A 36 -3.32 -30.95 22.00
N LYS A 37 -4.14 -31.82 21.41
CA LYS A 37 -4.21 -32.05 19.95
C LYS A 37 -4.94 -30.93 19.21
N ASP A 38 -6.00 -30.39 19.81
CA ASP A 38 -6.76 -29.28 19.22
C ASP A 38 -5.92 -27.99 19.17
N SER A 39 -5.06 -27.79 20.17
CA SER A 39 -4.09 -26.68 20.18
C SER A 39 -3.03 -26.81 19.09
N CYS A 40 -2.59 -28.04 18.76
CA CYS A 40 -1.63 -28.27 17.67
C CYS A 40 -2.25 -28.00 16.29
N ALA A 41 -3.49 -28.46 16.06
CA ALA A 41 -4.23 -28.16 14.84
C ALA A 41 -4.48 -26.65 14.68
N LEU A 42 -4.83 -25.95 15.77
CA LEU A 42 -5.00 -24.50 15.78
C LEU A 42 -3.71 -23.74 15.45
N ASN A 43 -2.57 -24.14 16.02
CA ASN A 43 -1.28 -23.52 15.71
C ASN A 43 -0.88 -23.70 14.24
N LEU A 44 -1.07 -24.91 13.69
CA LEU A 44 -0.81 -25.16 12.26
C LEU A 44 -1.70 -24.31 11.34
N LEU A 45 -2.95 -24.04 11.74
CA LEU A 45 -3.85 -23.15 11.00
C LEU A 45 -3.44 -21.69 11.10
N VAL A 46 -2.94 -21.23 12.25
CA VAL A 46 -2.39 -19.89 12.42
C VAL A 46 -1.15 -19.71 11.55
N ASP A 47 -0.22 -20.68 11.54
CA ASP A 47 0.99 -20.63 10.74
C ASP A 47 0.67 -20.62 9.23
N ALA A 48 -0.32 -21.41 8.80
CA ALA A 48 -0.79 -21.42 7.42
C ALA A 48 -1.44 -20.09 7.01
N ALA A 49 -2.34 -19.56 7.86
CA ALA A 49 -2.97 -18.26 7.61
C ALA A 49 -1.95 -17.13 7.53
N GLN A 50 -0.94 -17.11 8.41
CA GLN A 50 0.13 -16.13 8.38
C GLN A 50 0.95 -16.21 7.09
N ARG A 51 1.25 -17.42 6.61
CA ARG A 51 1.97 -17.63 5.35
C ARG A 51 1.19 -17.12 4.14
N GLU A 52 -0.08 -17.49 4.01
CA GLU A 52 -0.91 -17.05 2.89
C GLU A 52 -1.18 -15.54 2.90
N ILE A 53 -1.33 -14.93 4.08
CA ILE A 53 -1.42 -13.46 4.22
C ILE A 53 -0.12 -12.81 3.74
N GLY A 54 1.04 -13.37 4.10
CA GLY A 54 2.33 -12.89 3.63
C GLY A 54 2.53 -13.01 2.12
N GLU A 55 2.09 -14.12 1.52
CA GLU A 55 2.12 -14.31 0.05
C GLU A 55 1.14 -13.37 -0.66
N ALA A 56 -0.08 -13.19 -0.14
CA ALA A 56 -1.05 -12.24 -0.68
C ALA A 56 -0.53 -10.79 -0.61
N GLN A 57 0.09 -10.41 0.52
CA GLN A 57 0.76 -9.11 0.68
C GLN A 57 1.89 -8.96 -0.34
N LYS A 58 2.75 -9.96 -0.51
CA LYS A 58 3.82 -9.94 -1.50
C LYS A 58 3.30 -9.81 -2.94
N ILE A 59 2.20 -10.49 -3.28
CA ILE A 59 1.57 -10.36 -4.60
C ILE A 59 0.99 -8.96 -4.80
N VAL A 60 0.36 -8.39 -3.77
CA VAL A 60 -0.11 -6.99 -3.80
C VAL A 60 1.07 -6.02 -3.93
N ASP A 61 2.12 -6.20 -3.16
CA ASP A 61 3.35 -5.41 -3.24
C ASP A 61 4.01 -5.54 -4.62
N ASP A 62 4.00 -6.74 -5.20
CA ASP A 62 4.53 -7.04 -6.54
C ASP A 62 3.63 -6.47 -7.66
N MET A 63 2.30 -6.45 -7.47
CA MET A 63 1.36 -5.81 -8.39
C MET A 63 1.47 -4.29 -8.30
N GLU A 64 1.67 -3.75 -7.11
CA GLU A 64 1.96 -2.35 -6.86
C GLU A 64 3.32 -1.97 -7.44
N SER A 65 4.33 -2.84 -7.32
CA SER A 65 5.66 -2.64 -7.90
C SER A 65 5.67 -2.51 -9.43
N ALA A 66 4.61 -2.98 -10.10
CA ALA A 66 4.41 -2.86 -11.54
C ALA A 66 3.63 -1.60 -11.98
N GLY A 67 3.15 -0.78 -11.03
CA GLY A 67 2.47 0.49 -11.29
C GLY A 67 3.41 1.71 -11.35
N PRO A 68 2.98 2.81 -11.99
CA PRO A 68 3.69 4.09 -11.93
C PRO A 68 3.96 4.48 -10.47
N GLU A 69 5.16 5.01 -10.19
CA GLU A 69 5.62 5.39 -8.85
C GLU A 69 4.58 6.24 -8.08
N ILE A 70 3.87 7.12 -8.81
CA ILE A 70 2.81 7.98 -8.25
C ILE A 70 1.60 7.19 -7.77
N GLU A 71 1.16 6.16 -8.51
CA GLU A 71 -0.01 5.37 -8.15
C GLU A 71 0.23 4.60 -6.84
N ARG A 72 1.42 4.02 -6.71
CA ARG A 72 1.85 3.39 -5.44
C ARG A 72 1.88 4.37 -4.27
N ALA A 73 2.39 5.57 -4.49
CA ALA A 73 2.49 6.57 -3.44
C ALA A 73 1.09 7.01 -2.97
N ILE A 74 0.14 7.16 -3.90
CA ILE A 74 -1.27 7.44 -3.60
C ILE A 74 -1.90 6.30 -2.80
N ASP A 75 -1.73 5.05 -3.21
CA ASP A 75 -2.35 3.90 -2.54
C ASP A 75 -1.77 3.67 -1.14
N ARG A 76 -0.45 3.83 -0.97
CA ARG A 76 0.19 3.80 0.35
C ARG A 76 -0.38 4.87 1.28
N HIS A 77 -0.46 6.11 0.81
CA HIS A 77 -1.03 7.20 1.59
C HIS A 77 -2.48 6.92 1.98
N ARG A 78 -3.33 6.47 1.03
CA ARG A 78 -4.73 6.10 1.30
C ARG A 78 -4.86 5.04 2.38
N ARG A 79 -4.06 3.97 2.32
CA ARG A 79 -4.09 2.89 3.32
C ARG A 79 -3.60 3.33 4.68
N ALA A 80 -2.52 4.11 4.74
CA ALA A 80 -2.00 4.63 5.99
C ALA A 80 -3.01 5.58 6.66
N HIS A 81 -3.67 6.44 5.87
CA HIS A 81 -4.75 7.29 6.35
C HIS A 81 -5.94 6.47 6.88
N ALA A 82 -6.40 5.46 6.14
CA ALA A 82 -7.49 4.60 6.58
C ALA A 82 -7.16 3.85 7.88
N MET A 83 -5.92 3.39 8.05
CA MET A 83 -5.46 2.75 9.28
C MET A 83 -5.45 3.73 10.45
N TRP A 84 -4.89 4.93 10.25
CA TRP A 84 -4.89 5.97 11.26
C TRP A 84 -6.32 6.35 11.69
N VAL A 85 -7.24 6.53 10.73
CA VAL A 85 -8.66 6.78 11.02
C VAL A 85 -9.32 5.61 11.75
N ALA A 86 -8.98 4.37 11.44
CA ALA A 86 -9.51 3.21 12.15
C ALA A 86 -9.02 3.12 13.61
N THR A 87 -7.85 3.72 13.91
CA THR A 87 -7.32 3.80 15.28
C THR A 87 -7.92 4.94 16.10
N ALA A 88 -8.51 5.96 15.45
CA ALA A 88 -9.37 6.91 16.13
C ALA A 88 -10.63 6.17 16.62
N ARG A 89 -10.78 6.10 17.94
CA ARG A 89 -12.00 5.53 18.54
C ARG A 89 -13.22 6.31 18.04
N PRO A 90 -14.43 5.72 18.03
CA PRO A 90 -15.64 6.31 17.42
C PRO A 90 -16.05 7.72 17.90
N ASN A 91 -15.41 8.27 18.94
CA ASN A 91 -15.69 9.58 19.53
C ASN A 91 -14.41 10.34 19.97
N VAL A 92 -13.25 10.05 19.38
CA VAL A 92 -11.99 10.72 19.74
C VAL A 92 -11.42 11.39 18.49
N ASP A 93 -10.95 12.63 18.65
CA ASP A 93 -10.19 13.31 17.60
C ASP A 93 -9.01 12.46 17.14
N LEU A 94 -8.69 12.55 15.86
CA LEU A 94 -7.50 11.91 15.31
C LEU A 94 -6.28 12.37 16.12
N VAL A 95 -5.58 11.43 16.75
CA VAL A 95 -4.39 11.73 17.56
C VAL A 95 -3.21 11.84 16.62
N ALA A 96 -2.54 13.00 16.61
CA ALA A 96 -1.35 13.26 15.80
C ALA A 96 -0.06 12.66 16.42
N GLU A 97 -0.18 11.51 17.07
CA GLU A 97 0.91 10.83 17.76
C GLU A 97 0.67 9.31 17.76
N GLY A 98 1.76 8.54 17.76
CA GLY A 98 1.73 7.09 17.83
C GLY A 98 1.95 6.40 16.47
N PRO A 99 2.12 5.07 16.48
CA PRO A 99 2.70 4.33 15.35
C PRO A 99 1.88 4.40 14.06
N ASP A 100 0.55 4.53 14.15
CA ASP A 100 -0.30 4.63 12.96
C ASP A 100 -0.33 6.06 12.39
N TYR A 101 -0.20 7.07 13.25
CA TYR A 101 0.06 8.44 12.79
C TYR A 101 1.45 8.55 12.15
N ASP A 102 2.49 7.97 12.76
CA ASP A 102 3.85 7.99 12.21
C ASP A 102 3.90 7.36 10.83
N ARG A 103 3.17 6.25 10.62
CA ARG A 103 3.01 5.61 9.30
C ARG A 103 2.27 6.49 8.32
N PHE A 104 1.22 7.19 8.76
CA PHE A 104 0.49 8.14 7.94
C PHE A 104 1.39 9.31 7.53
N ALA A 105 2.09 9.95 8.46
CA ALA A 105 2.99 11.07 8.21
C ALA A 105 4.14 10.67 7.26
N ALA A 106 4.72 9.48 7.44
CA ALA A 106 5.73 8.96 6.52
C ALA A 106 5.16 8.74 5.10
N ALA A 107 3.98 8.14 4.98
CA ALA A 107 3.34 7.92 3.70
C ALA A 107 2.93 9.24 3.01
N GLU A 108 2.56 10.26 3.78
CA GLU A 108 2.25 11.60 3.27
C GLU A 108 3.51 12.27 2.70
N LEU A 109 4.62 12.24 3.45
CA LEU A 109 5.89 12.77 2.96
C LEU A 109 6.38 12.02 1.72
N ASP A 110 6.28 10.69 1.70
CA ASP A 110 6.62 9.86 0.54
C ASP A 110 5.78 10.23 -0.68
N PHE A 111 4.47 10.46 -0.51
CA PHE A 111 3.61 10.94 -1.58
C PHE A 111 4.06 12.31 -2.09
N ILE A 112 4.30 13.27 -1.19
CA ILE A 112 4.74 14.62 -1.56
C ILE A 112 6.08 14.56 -2.32
N ALA A 113 7.01 13.71 -1.89
CA ALA A 113 8.34 13.56 -2.48
C ALA A 113 8.37 12.76 -3.80
N ALA A 114 7.41 11.86 -4.04
CA ALA A 114 7.41 10.96 -5.20
C ALA A 114 7.49 11.73 -6.53
N ARG A 115 8.53 11.48 -7.33
CA ARG A 115 8.79 12.27 -8.55
C ARG A 115 7.97 11.78 -9.73
N CYS A 116 7.32 12.72 -10.42
CA CYS A 116 6.64 12.44 -11.66
C CYS A 116 7.65 12.10 -12.76
N SER A 117 7.38 11.03 -13.51
CA SER A 117 8.20 10.64 -14.67
C SER A 117 7.52 10.95 -16.00
N THR A 118 6.19 11.07 -16.01
CA THR A 118 5.41 11.43 -17.21
C THR A 118 4.40 12.56 -16.96
N PRO A 119 3.86 13.20 -18.01
CA PRO A 119 2.75 14.15 -17.86
C PRO A 119 1.52 13.55 -17.18
N GLU A 120 1.22 12.27 -17.41
CA GLU A 120 0.11 11.56 -16.76
C GLU A 120 0.33 11.41 -15.25
N ASP A 121 1.57 11.20 -14.80
CA ASP A 121 1.93 11.21 -13.38
C ASP A 121 1.62 12.56 -12.73
N VAL A 122 1.96 13.66 -13.43
CA VAL A 122 1.65 15.02 -12.97
C VAL A 122 0.13 15.20 -12.82
N GLN A 123 -0.65 14.81 -13.84
CA GLN A 123 -2.11 14.91 -13.78
C GLN A 123 -2.70 14.09 -12.64
N ARG A 124 -2.24 12.84 -12.46
CA ARG A 124 -2.71 11.95 -11.39
C ARG A 124 -2.37 12.51 -10.01
N LYS A 125 -1.17 13.04 -9.83
CA LYS A 125 -0.74 13.64 -8.57
C LYS A 125 -1.57 14.88 -8.21
N LEU A 126 -1.79 15.77 -9.19
CA LEU A 126 -2.62 16.96 -9.01
C LEU A 126 -4.09 16.60 -8.71
N ALA A 127 -4.65 15.61 -9.41
CA ALA A 127 -6.00 15.13 -9.15
C ALA A 127 -6.13 14.61 -7.71
N TYR A 128 -5.16 13.83 -7.25
CA TYR A 128 -5.19 13.32 -5.88
C TYR A 128 -5.11 14.42 -4.82
N VAL A 129 -4.25 15.43 -5.00
CA VAL A 129 -4.19 16.58 -4.09
C VAL A 129 -5.50 17.37 -4.10
N ALA A 130 -6.14 17.52 -5.27
CA ALA A 130 -7.43 18.20 -5.36
C ALA A 130 -8.56 17.44 -4.63
N GLU A 131 -8.50 16.11 -4.59
CA GLU A 131 -9.48 15.25 -3.89
C GLU A 131 -9.19 15.10 -2.40
N CYS A 132 -7.92 15.06 -1.98
CA CYS A 132 -7.51 14.77 -0.61
C CYS A 132 -7.21 16.03 0.18
N ARG A 133 -8.19 16.49 0.97
CA ARG A 133 -8.08 17.74 1.76
C ARG A 133 -6.87 17.76 2.70
N LEU A 134 -6.58 16.66 3.39
CA LEU A 134 -5.45 16.60 4.34
C LEU A 134 -4.10 16.89 3.67
N VAL A 135 -3.85 16.25 2.53
CA VAL A 135 -2.62 16.47 1.76
C VAL A 135 -2.55 17.91 1.25
N ALA A 136 -3.66 18.45 0.76
CA ALA A 136 -3.71 19.85 0.32
C ALA A 136 -3.43 20.82 1.47
N GLU A 137 -4.00 20.58 2.66
CA GLU A 137 -3.76 21.36 3.88
C GLU A 137 -2.29 21.25 4.32
N ALA A 138 -1.70 20.06 4.31
CA ALA A 138 -0.30 19.84 4.67
C ALA A 138 0.66 20.59 3.72
N ILE A 139 0.42 20.51 2.41
CA ILE A 139 1.20 21.24 1.40
C ILE A 139 1.09 22.77 1.59
N GLN A 140 -0.08 23.27 2.01
CA GLN A 140 -0.31 24.70 2.22
C GLN A 140 0.24 25.21 3.56
N ALA A 141 0.23 24.37 4.59
CA ALA A 141 0.65 24.73 5.93
C ALA A 141 2.18 24.87 6.06
N GLU A 142 2.94 24.08 5.28
CA GLU A 142 4.40 24.01 5.40
C GLU A 142 5.13 24.38 4.10
N ALA A 143 5.96 25.42 4.14
CA ALA A 143 6.74 25.87 2.99
C ALA A 143 7.71 24.80 2.45
N SER A 144 8.25 23.95 3.34
CA SER A 144 9.07 22.78 2.98
C SER A 144 8.29 21.80 2.12
N TYR A 145 7.06 21.47 2.50
CA TYR A 145 6.18 20.57 1.77
C TYR A 145 5.75 21.17 0.44
N GLN A 146 5.44 22.47 0.42
CA GLN A 146 5.15 23.19 -0.81
C GLN A 146 6.30 23.13 -1.81
N SER A 147 7.53 23.42 -1.38
CA SER A 147 8.72 23.35 -2.23
C SER A 147 8.94 21.92 -2.75
N LEU A 148 8.88 20.93 -1.86
CA LEU A 148 9.08 19.53 -2.19
C LEU A 148 8.03 19.03 -3.20
N PHE A 149 6.76 19.41 -2.99
CA PHE A 149 5.66 19.09 -3.89
C PHE A 149 5.91 19.69 -5.28
N LEU A 150 6.20 21.00 -5.37
CA LEU A 150 6.43 21.67 -6.65
C LEU A 150 7.65 21.08 -7.40
N ASP A 151 8.72 20.74 -6.67
CA ASP A 151 9.88 20.09 -7.26
C ASP A 151 9.56 18.67 -7.76
N SER A 152 8.69 17.94 -7.07
CA SER A 152 8.28 16.59 -7.45
C SER A 152 7.49 16.53 -8.77
N LEU A 153 6.83 17.63 -9.15
CA LEU A 153 6.08 17.75 -10.40
C LEU A 153 6.97 17.95 -11.63
N ARG A 154 8.25 18.30 -11.43
CA ARG A 154 9.20 18.45 -12.54
C ARG A 154 9.59 17.09 -13.09
N LEU A 155 9.30 16.87 -14.38
CA LEU A 155 9.69 15.64 -15.07
C LEU A 155 11.20 15.43 -14.99
N ARG A 156 11.61 14.17 -14.84
CA ARG A 156 13.04 13.81 -14.92
C ARG A 156 13.56 14.24 -16.31
N PRO A 157 14.75 14.86 -16.40
CA PRO A 157 15.35 15.12 -17.70
C PRO A 157 15.54 13.79 -18.44
N VAL A 158 15.08 13.74 -19.69
CA VAL A 158 15.35 12.61 -20.58
C VAL A 158 16.85 12.61 -20.84
N ASP A 159 17.55 11.53 -20.47
CA ASP A 159 18.96 11.36 -20.80
C ASP A 159 19.12 11.37 -22.33
N LYS A 160 19.64 12.47 -22.86
CA LYS A 160 19.84 12.67 -24.31
C LYS A 160 20.93 11.77 -24.90
N GLN A 161 21.57 10.90 -24.10
CA GLN A 161 22.64 10.02 -24.56
C GLN A 161 22.15 8.81 -25.38
N ALA A 162 20.85 8.49 -25.37
CA ALA A 162 20.30 7.37 -26.15
C ALA A 162 19.92 7.73 -27.61
N VAL A 163 20.08 8.98 -28.04
CA VAL A 163 19.65 9.44 -29.38
C VAL A 163 20.79 9.46 -30.41
N ASN A 164 22.05 9.25 -30.00
CA ASN A 164 23.20 9.31 -30.92
C ASN A 164 23.65 7.95 -31.48
N ASP A 165 23.05 6.82 -31.08
CA ASP A 165 23.41 5.48 -31.59
C ASP A 165 22.49 4.98 -32.72
N VAL A 166 21.54 5.80 -33.19
CA VAL A 166 20.83 5.52 -34.45
C VAL A 166 21.63 6.12 -35.60
N ASP A 167 22.63 5.34 -35.97
CA ASP A 167 23.46 5.42 -37.17
C ASP A 167 22.68 5.95 -38.37
N ILE A 168 23.04 7.17 -38.82
CA ILE A 168 22.69 7.68 -40.14
C ILE A 168 23.59 6.92 -41.12
N GLY A 169 23.14 5.73 -41.51
CA GLY A 169 23.68 5.00 -42.64
C GLY A 169 23.30 5.66 -43.96
N GLU A 170 23.95 6.79 -44.29
CA GLU A 170 24.04 7.29 -45.66
C GLU A 170 25.39 6.87 -46.27
N ASN A 171 25.39 5.76 -47.02
CA ASN A 171 25.91 5.62 -48.39
C ASN A 171 25.91 4.16 -48.86
#